data_AF-A0A832THJ2-F1
#
_entry.id   AF-A0A832THJ2-F1
#
_cell.length_a   1.000
_cell.length_b   1.000
_cell.length_c   1.000
_cell.angle_alpha   90.00
_cell.angle_beta   90.00
_cell.angle_gamma   90.00
#
_symmetry.space_group_name_H-M   'P 1'
#
loop_
_entity.id
_entity.type
_entity.pdbx_description
1 polymer ?
#
loop_
_entity_poly.entity_id
_entity_poly.type
_entity_poly.pdbx_seq_one_letter_code
_entity_poly.pdbx_strand_id
1 'polypeptide(L)'
;MLVRVWGGRVKDLRNCKLCAWECGVDRLEGERGVCRVTEPVIAAKQLHPAPPASYTVFMAGCNYRCLNCQNWDIAHYPDNPEGRALGYQDPKELAVEAVNMIETNQGRMIGADRIFFSGGEPTIHLPYIEQVVEHYRDTTDLWKVNFDTNGFATRKSMRRIVKLADSITFDFKAYSDPLHRAITGARVEPVLRNLEFLIPKYLDKIWEVRILLIPKAHDTEEIRAMCEFLADLDESVPVCFLAFRPNFVLERHPGAPKRLMERAVEIARECGLHATWSGMPGINGSVPPEVGECADKLLKHYDGRKGAALMGGYARVTGCRNHPRDCLACDDMARCPIKRYVAIRRT
;
A
#
# COMPACT_ATOMS: atom_id res chain seq x y z
N MET A 1 -29.04 -12.42 0.86
CA MET A 1 -28.50 -12.19 2.23
C MET A 1 -27.09 -11.64 2.03
N LEU A 2 -26.75 -10.36 2.13
CA LEU A 2 -27.32 -9.20 2.80
C LEU A 2 -27.03 -7.96 1.92
N VAL A 3 -28.04 -7.38 1.27
CA VAL A 3 -27.95 -5.99 0.81
C VAL A 3 -28.14 -5.15 2.06
N ARG A 4 -27.09 -5.06 2.89
CA ARG A 4 -27.03 -4.05 3.96
C ARG A 4 -27.18 -2.71 3.26
N VAL A 5 -27.99 -1.81 3.81
CA VAL A 5 -28.42 -0.58 3.12
C VAL A 5 -27.26 0.41 3.16
N TRP A 6 -26.29 0.19 2.28
CA TRP A 6 -25.28 1.17 1.92
C TRP A 6 -26.03 2.29 1.19
N GLY A 7 -25.97 3.54 1.65
CA GLY A 7 -26.56 4.68 0.93
C GLY A 7 -26.06 4.76 -0.53
N GLY A 8 -26.65 5.61 -1.38
CA GLY A 8 -26.49 5.62 -2.86
C GLY A 8 -25.08 5.55 -3.49
N ARG A 9 -23.99 5.63 -2.71
CA ARG A 9 -22.58 5.42 -3.09
C ARG A 9 -22.17 3.96 -3.33
N VAL A 10 -23.01 2.98 -3.00
CA VAL A 10 -22.79 1.55 -3.35
C VAL A 10 -22.71 1.32 -4.86
N LYS A 11 -23.27 2.23 -5.66
CA LYS A 11 -23.32 2.08 -7.12
C LYS A 11 -21.92 1.92 -7.73
N ASP A 12 -20.88 2.49 -7.10
CA ASP A 12 -19.49 2.32 -7.52
C ASP A 12 -19.03 0.84 -7.44
N LEU A 13 -19.74 -0.02 -6.70
CA LEU A 13 -19.42 -1.43 -6.53
C LEU A 13 -20.07 -2.33 -7.60
N ARG A 14 -21.06 -1.85 -8.37
CA ARG A 14 -21.72 -2.62 -9.46
C ARG A 14 -20.93 -2.67 -10.77
N ASN A 15 -19.93 -1.81 -10.91
CA ASN A 15 -18.95 -1.80 -12.01
C ASN A 15 -17.66 -1.21 -11.45
N CYS A 16 -16.96 -2.01 -10.64
CA CYS A 16 -15.93 -1.50 -9.74
C CYS A 16 -14.73 -0.92 -10.51
N LYS A 17 -14.55 0.40 -10.38
CA LYS A 17 -13.43 1.19 -10.93
C LYS A 17 -12.75 2.07 -9.89
N LEU A 18 -12.73 1.60 -8.64
CA LEU A 18 -12.11 2.35 -7.53
C LEU A 18 -10.58 2.42 -7.68
N CYS A 19 -9.94 1.35 -8.12
CA CYS A 19 -8.50 1.28 -8.38
C CYS A 19 -8.20 1.17 -9.88
N ALA A 20 -6.96 1.44 -10.28
CA ALA A 20 -6.52 1.50 -11.67
C ALA A 20 -6.44 0.14 -12.39
N TRP A 21 -6.89 -0.93 -11.73
CA TRP A 21 -7.23 -2.18 -12.41
C TRP A 21 -8.49 -2.06 -13.25
N GLU A 22 -9.45 -1.24 -12.81
CA GLU A 22 -10.73 -1.02 -13.50
C GLU A 22 -11.42 -2.32 -13.94
N CYS A 23 -11.33 -3.36 -13.10
CA CYS A 23 -11.78 -4.72 -13.43
C CYS A 23 -13.28 -4.84 -13.72
N GLY A 24 -14.08 -3.84 -13.38
CA GLY A 24 -15.49 -3.74 -13.80
C GLY A 24 -16.45 -4.73 -13.15
N VAL A 25 -15.98 -5.56 -12.22
CA VAL A 25 -16.80 -6.56 -11.52
C VAL A 25 -17.95 -5.92 -10.74
N ASP A 26 -19.07 -6.64 -10.64
CA ASP A 26 -20.17 -6.34 -9.72
C ASP A 26 -19.94 -7.02 -8.37
N ARG A 27 -19.32 -6.27 -7.45
CA ARG A 27 -19.05 -6.75 -6.09
C ARG A 27 -20.33 -7.02 -5.29
N LEU A 28 -21.46 -6.40 -5.64
CA LEU A 28 -22.74 -6.57 -4.92
C LEU A 28 -23.42 -7.89 -5.28
N GLU A 29 -23.15 -8.42 -6.47
CA GLU A 29 -23.55 -9.77 -6.87
C GLU A 29 -22.50 -10.83 -6.46
N GLY A 30 -21.48 -10.43 -5.70
CA GLY A 30 -20.45 -11.32 -5.16
C GLY A 30 -19.25 -11.54 -6.08
N GLU A 31 -19.16 -10.82 -7.21
CA GLU A 31 -18.02 -10.93 -8.12
C GLU A 31 -16.74 -10.38 -7.49
N ARG A 32 -15.60 -10.99 -7.82
CA ARG A 32 -14.30 -10.70 -7.21
C ARG A 32 -13.28 -10.29 -8.27
N GLY A 33 -12.90 -9.02 -8.26
CA GLY A 33 -11.81 -8.48 -9.09
C GLY A 33 -10.43 -8.78 -8.50
N VAL A 34 -9.43 -7.99 -8.91
CA VAL A 34 -8.02 -8.22 -8.52
C VAL A 34 -7.78 -8.19 -7.02
N CYS A 35 -8.51 -7.32 -6.31
CA CYS A 35 -8.43 -7.19 -4.86
C CYS A 35 -9.11 -8.33 -4.10
N ARG A 36 -10.01 -9.09 -4.74
CA ARG A 36 -10.73 -10.26 -4.20
C ARG A 36 -11.75 -9.98 -3.09
N VAL A 37 -11.90 -8.73 -2.68
CA VAL A 37 -12.92 -8.30 -1.70
C VAL A 37 -14.25 -7.96 -2.39
N THR A 38 -15.36 -8.32 -1.76
CA THR A 38 -16.73 -8.00 -2.21
C THR A 38 -17.34 -6.91 -1.36
N GLU A 39 -17.13 -6.95 -0.05
CA GLU A 39 -17.61 -5.94 0.90
C GLU A 39 -16.46 -5.24 1.63
N PRO A 40 -16.72 -4.11 2.28
CA PRO A 40 -15.79 -3.46 3.20
C PRO A 40 -15.59 -4.26 4.47
N VAL A 41 -14.33 -4.42 4.82
CA VAL A 41 -13.90 -5.28 5.92
C VAL A 41 -12.81 -4.55 6.70
N ILE A 42 -13.02 -4.44 8.00
CA ILE A 42 -12.02 -3.95 8.94
C ILE A 42 -11.24 -5.15 9.46
N ALA A 43 -9.91 -5.03 9.40
CA ALA A 43 -8.99 -6.04 9.90
C ALA A 43 -8.67 -5.85 11.38
N ALA A 44 -8.40 -4.60 11.78
CA ALA A 44 -8.08 -4.20 13.13
C ALA A 44 -8.31 -2.69 13.30
N LYS A 45 -8.46 -2.23 14.54
CA LYS A 45 -8.51 -0.81 14.88
C LYS A 45 -7.81 -0.58 16.22
N GLN A 46 -7.05 0.50 16.34
CA GLN A 46 -6.34 0.82 17.58
C GLN A 46 -5.89 2.28 17.63
N LEU A 47 -5.65 2.76 18.84
CA LEU A 47 -4.82 3.94 19.05
C LEU A 47 -3.37 3.63 18.62
N HIS A 48 -2.80 4.46 17.77
CA HIS A 48 -1.48 4.28 17.19
C HIS A 48 -0.63 5.52 17.46
N PRO A 49 0.50 5.38 18.19
CA PRO A 49 1.31 6.52 18.60
C PRO A 49 2.31 6.99 17.53
N ALA A 50 2.49 6.23 16.44
CA ALA A 50 3.43 6.63 15.39
C ALA A 50 2.92 7.89 14.68
N PRO A 51 3.80 8.85 14.32
CA PRO A 51 3.39 10.08 13.66
C PRO A 51 2.71 9.82 12.30
N PRO A 52 1.55 10.43 12.01
CA PRO A 52 0.73 11.20 12.94
C PRO A 52 -0.04 10.28 13.90
N ALA A 53 0.06 10.55 15.20
CA ALA A 53 -0.66 9.80 16.21
C ALA A 53 -2.17 9.85 15.92
N SER A 54 -2.84 8.71 16.03
CA SER A 54 -4.18 8.55 15.48
C SER A 54 -4.96 7.41 16.12
N TYR A 55 -6.27 7.38 15.86
CA TYR A 55 -7.02 6.13 15.88
C TYR A 55 -6.98 5.52 14.48
N THR A 56 -6.18 4.47 14.30
CA THR A 56 -5.95 3.83 13.01
C THR A 56 -6.95 2.70 12.77
N VAL A 57 -7.62 2.74 11.62
CA VAL A 57 -8.48 1.69 11.08
C VAL A 57 -7.74 0.97 9.96
N PHE A 58 -7.35 -0.28 10.21
CA PHE A 58 -6.70 -1.13 9.23
C PHE A 58 -7.75 -1.89 8.43
N MET A 59 -7.88 -1.56 7.14
CA MET A 59 -8.80 -2.23 6.22
C MET A 59 -8.21 -3.54 5.70
N ALA A 60 -9.04 -4.58 5.56
CA ALA A 60 -8.63 -5.87 5.01
C ALA A 60 -8.69 -5.88 3.47
N GLY A 61 -7.77 -6.62 2.85
CA GLY A 61 -7.66 -6.75 1.40
C GLY A 61 -6.89 -5.61 0.74
N CYS A 62 -6.22 -5.93 -0.35
CA CYS A 62 -5.38 -5.01 -1.11
C CYS A 62 -5.54 -5.28 -2.62
N ASN A 63 -5.42 -4.23 -3.42
CA ASN A 63 -5.37 -4.31 -4.88
C ASN A 63 -3.97 -4.74 -5.41
N TYR A 64 -2.97 -4.91 -4.55
CA TYR A 64 -1.65 -5.43 -4.89
C TYR A 64 -1.39 -6.84 -4.35
N ARG A 65 -0.27 -7.42 -4.81
CA ARG A 65 0.29 -8.70 -4.35
C ARG A 65 1.79 -8.53 -4.07
N CYS A 66 2.12 -7.54 -3.24
CA CYS A 66 3.48 -7.17 -2.88
C CYS A 66 4.25 -8.35 -2.27
N LEU A 67 5.44 -8.68 -2.77
CA LEU A 67 6.28 -9.77 -2.22
C LEU A 67 6.82 -9.44 -0.82
N ASN A 68 6.93 -8.16 -0.48
CA ASN A 68 7.45 -7.61 0.76
C ASN A 68 6.35 -7.14 1.73
N CYS A 69 5.09 -7.59 1.54
CA CYS A 69 3.96 -7.06 2.32
C CYS A 69 4.15 -7.31 3.82
N GLN A 70 4.17 -6.24 4.63
CA GLN A 70 4.30 -6.36 6.08
C GLN A 70 3.01 -6.84 6.74
N ASN A 71 1.89 -6.39 6.19
CA ASN A 71 0.53 -6.70 6.63
C ASN A 71 -0.07 -7.81 5.76
N TRP A 72 0.74 -8.82 5.38
CA TRP A 72 0.34 -9.81 4.37
C TRP A 72 -0.90 -10.61 4.78
N ASP A 73 -1.08 -10.84 6.08
CA ASP A 73 -2.24 -11.51 6.67
C ASP A 73 -3.53 -10.74 6.37
N ILE A 74 -3.56 -9.43 6.58
CA ILE A 74 -4.75 -8.62 6.35
C ILE A 74 -4.87 -8.16 4.89
N ALA A 75 -3.76 -7.89 4.20
CA ALA A 75 -3.74 -7.38 2.83
C ALA A 75 -4.12 -8.44 1.78
N HIS A 76 -3.93 -9.72 2.10
CA HIS A 76 -4.27 -10.83 1.21
C HIS A 76 -5.58 -11.53 1.58
N TYR A 77 -6.33 -10.99 2.53
CA TYR A 77 -7.73 -11.33 2.75
C TYR A 77 -8.56 -11.21 1.44
N PRO A 78 -9.54 -12.10 1.18
CA PRO A 78 -9.91 -13.28 1.98
C PRO A 78 -9.12 -14.54 1.61
N ASP A 79 -8.14 -14.45 0.70
CA ASP A 79 -7.49 -15.62 0.11
C ASP A 79 -6.38 -16.21 1.01
N ASN A 80 -5.80 -15.42 1.91
CA ASN A 80 -4.76 -15.89 2.82
C ASN A 80 -5.34 -16.74 3.96
N PRO A 81 -4.78 -17.92 4.25
CA PRO A 81 -5.30 -18.82 5.29
C PRO A 81 -5.11 -18.29 6.72
N GLU A 82 -4.15 -17.40 6.96
CA GLU A 82 -3.97 -16.71 8.26
C GLU A 82 -4.63 -15.32 8.28
N GLY A 83 -5.46 -15.02 7.28
CA GLY A 83 -6.10 -13.71 7.17
C GLY A 83 -7.02 -13.41 8.34
N ARG A 84 -6.84 -12.23 8.94
CA ARG A 84 -7.63 -11.75 10.08
C ARG A 84 -8.58 -10.63 9.67
N ALA A 85 -9.80 -10.69 10.18
CA ALA A 85 -10.82 -9.67 9.96
C ALA A 85 -11.76 -9.58 11.17
N LEU A 86 -12.03 -8.35 11.63
CA LEU A 86 -13.17 -8.07 12.52
C LEU A 86 -14.49 -8.11 11.74
N GLY A 87 -14.45 -7.82 10.43
CA GLY A 87 -15.61 -7.84 9.56
C GLY A 87 -16.13 -6.44 9.24
N TYR A 88 -17.39 -6.37 8.82
CA TYR A 88 -18.09 -5.11 8.59
C TYR A 88 -18.52 -4.48 9.92
N GLN A 89 -18.36 -3.16 10.02
CA GLN A 89 -18.95 -2.32 11.07
C GLN A 89 -19.73 -1.18 10.43
N ASP A 90 -20.84 -0.77 11.03
CA ASP A 90 -21.62 0.36 10.54
C ASP A 90 -20.77 1.66 10.50
N PRO A 91 -20.84 2.47 9.41
CA PRO A 91 -20.04 3.68 9.31
C PRO A 91 -20.23 4.68 10.46
N LYS A 92 -21.47 4.83 10.95
CA LYS A 92 -21.78 5.76 12.04
C LYS A 92 -21.22 5.26 13.36
N GLU A 93 -21.33 3.96 13.62
CA GLU A 93 -20.73 3.33 14.81
C GLU A 93 -19.21 3.50 14.83
N LEU A 94 -18.54 3.28 13.69
CA LEU A 94 -17.10 3.46 13.60
C LEU A 94 -16.68 4.92 13.81
N ALA A 95 -17.45 5.87 13.27
CA ALA A 95 -17.19 7.30 13.46
C ALA A 95 -17.26 7.70 14.95
N VAL A 96 -18.33 7.30 15.64
CA VAL A 96 -18.51 7.56 17.08
C VAL A 96 -17.40 6.88 17.90
N GLU A 97 -17.06 5.63 17.58
CA GLU A 97 -15.97 4.91 18.24
C GLU A 97 -14.63 5.65 18.08
N ALA A 98 -14.31 6.12 16.87
CA ALA A 98 -13.06 6.83 16.62
C ALA A 98 -12.93 8.10 17.46
N VAL A 99 -14.00 8.90 17.55
CA VAL A 99 -14.03 10.11 18.41
C VAL A 99 -13.82 9.73 19.87
N ASN A 100 -14.60 8.77 20.37
CA ASN A 100 -14.52 8.33 21.76
C ASN A 100 -13.10 7.84 22.11
N MET A 101 -12.46 7.08 21.20
CA MET A 101 -11.11 6.58 21.41
C MET A 101 -10.06 7.69 21.40
N ILE A 102 -10.16 8.65 20.49
CA ILE A 102 -9.28 9.83 20.43
C ILE A 102 -9.42 10.67 21.71
N GLU A 103 -10.64 10.81 22.23
CA GLU A 103 -10.92 11.62 23.41
C GLU A 103 -10.57 10.95 24.75
N THR A 104 -10.27 9.65 24.76
CA THR A 104 -9.76 8.97 25.96
C THR A 104 -8.49 9.64 26.48
N ASN A 105 -8.19 9.46 27.77
CA ASN A 105 -6.92 9.90 28.34
C ASN A 105 -5.72 9.37 27.55
N GLN A 106 -5.77 8.11 27.12
CA GLN A 106 -4.70 7.50 26.31
C GLN A 106 -4.58 8.19 24.94
N GLY A 107 -5.70 8.44 24.25
CA GLY A 107 -5.72 9.14 22.96
C GLY A 107 -5.13 10.55 23.06
N ARG A 108 -5.55 11.31 24.07
CA ARG A 108 -5.00 12.64 24.36
C ARG A 108 -3.51 12.61 24.72
N MET A 109 -3.07 11.62 25.52
CA MET A 109 -1.66 11.48 25.92
C MET A 109 -0.72 11.22 24.76
N ILE A 110 -1.15 10.44 23.76
CA ILE A 110 -0.34 10.21 22.55
C ILE A 110 -0.47 11.35 21.52
N GLY A 111 -1.33 12.34 21.78
CA GLY A 111 -1.62 13.43 20.85
C GLY A 111 -2.40 12.97 19.61
N ALA A 112 -3.26 11.96 19.74
CA ALA A 112 -4.12 11.54 18.65
C ALA A 112 -5.10 12.67 18.28
N ASP A 113 -5.13 13.08 17.02
CA ASP A 113 -5.99 14.16 16.52
C ASP A 113 -6.79 13.76 15.27
N ARG A 114 -6.76 12.48 14.91
CA ARG A 114 -7.32 12.00 13.64
C ARG A 114 -7.72 10.55 13.63
N ILE A 115 -8.65 10.24 12.73
CA ILE A 115 -8.85 8.89 12.21
C ILE A 115 -7.88 8.64 11.05
N PHE A 116 -7.25 7.46 11.01
CA PHE A 116 -6.25 7.10 10.02
C PHE A 116 -6.67 5.81 9.31
N PHE A 117 -6.92 5.85 8.00
CA PHE A 117 -7.26 4.66 7.22
C PHE A 117 -6.01 4.07 6.58
N SER A 118 -5.69 2.81 6.89
CA SER A 118 -4.53 2.05 6.38
C SER A 118 -4.86 0.55 6.25
N GLY A 119 -3.89 -0.35 6.38
CA GLY A 119 -4.05 -1.80 6.41
C GLY A 119 -3.55 -2.47 5.13
N GLY A 120 -4.48 -3.01 4.35
CA GLY A 120 -4.23 -3.48 2.99
C GLY A 120 -4.16 -2.30 2.02
N GLU A 121 -5.27 -1.97 1.36
CA GLU A 121 -5.39 -0.74 0.57
C GLU A 121 -6.76 -0.09 0.79
N PRO A 122 -6.84 1.07 1.48
CA PRO A 122 -8.10 1.76 1.75
C PRO A 122 -8.89 2.16 0.50
N THR A 123 -8.26 2.45 -0.65
CA THR A 123 -8.95 2.86 -1.89
C THR A 123 -10.03 1.89 -2.35
N ILE A 124 -9.84 0.57 -2.14
CA ILE A 124 -10.84 -0.43 -2.55
C ILE A 124 -12.11 -0.40 -1.67
N HIS A 125 -12.07 0.36 -0.57
CA HIS A 125 -13.16 0.57 0.37
C HIS A 125 -13.64 2.03 0.40
N LEU A 126 -13.22 2.85 -0.57
CA LEU A 126 -13.46 4.28 -0.56
C LEU A 126 -14.93 4.70 -0.31
N PRO A 127 -15.96 4.08 -0.93
CA PRO A 127 -17.36 4.43 -0.63
C PRO A 127 -17.80 4.20 0.82
N TYR A 128 -17.19 3.23 1.52
CA TYR A 128 -17.40 3.01 2.95
C TYR A 128 -16.72 4.09 3.77
N ILE A 129 -15.45 4.33 3.48
CA ILE A 129 -14.63 5.31 4.19
C ILE A 129 -15.25 6.71 4.09
N GLU A 130 -15.80 7.09 2.94
CA GLU A 130 -16.53 8.34 2.78
C GLU A 130 -17.73 8.47 3.72
N GLN A 131 -18.49 7.39 3.93
CA GLN A 131 -19.62 7.41 4.88
C GLN A 131 -19.14 7.51 6.33
N VAL A 132 -18.04 6.83 6.67
CA VAL A 132 -17.43 6.93 8.01
C VAL A 132 -17.01 8.37 8.26
N VAL A 133 -16.32 9.00 7.30
CA VAL A 133 -15.81 10.37 7.45
C VAL A 133 -16.92 11.40 7.48
N GLU A 134 -18.02 11.20 6.76
CA GLU A 134 -19.19 12.08 6.89
C GLU A 134 -19.75 12.06 8.30
N HIS A 135 -20.02 10.88 8.85
CA HIS A 135 -20.49 10.78 10.23
C HIS A 135 -19.44 11.27 11.24
N TYR A 136 -18.15 11.09 10.94
CA TYR A 136 -17.06 11.60 11.76
C TYR A 136 -17.04 13.13 11.79
N ARG A 137 -17.21 13.78 10.64
CA ARG A 137 -17.30 15.25 10.56
C ARG A 137 -18.60 15.78 11.16
N ASP A 138 -19.70 15.02 11.10
CA ASP A 138 -20.95 15.38 11.80
C ASP A 138 -20.80 15.40 13.32
N THR A 139 -19.83 14.66 13.88
CA THR A 139 -19.59 14.63 15.33
C THR A 139 -18.70 15.76 15.83
N THR A 140 -17.86 16.37 14.97
CA THR A 140 -16.84 17.34 15.36
C THR A 140 -16.09 17.92 14.16
N ASP A 141 -15.74 19.21 14.24
CA ASP A 141 -14.93 19.91 13.24
C ASP A 141 -13.42 19.92 13.57
N LEU A 142 -13.02 19.36 14.72
CA LEU A 142 -11.64 19.47 15.23
C LEU A 142 -10.72 18.37 14.72
N TRP A 143 -11.26 17.20 14.41
CA TRP A 143 -10.43 16.04 14.11
C TRP A 143 -10.18 15.86 12.62
N LYS A 144 -8.96 15.42 12.30
CA LYS A 144 -8.48 15.26 10.93
C LYS A 144 -8.74 13.84 10.41
N VAL A 145 -8.54 13.68 9.10
CA VAL A 145 -8.56 12.38 8.41
C VAL A 145 -7.24 12.15 7.70
N ASN A 146 -6.54 11.06 8.03
CA ASN A 146 -5.42 10.57 7.24
C ASN A 146 -5.84 9.43 6.30
N PHE A 147 -5.37 9.47 5.06
CA PHE A 147 -5.54 8.41 4.07
C PHE A 147 -4.18 7.86 3.63
N ASP A 148 -3.89 6.61 4.02
CA ASP A 148 -2.64 5.91 3.68
C ASP A 148 -2.86 4.96 2.49
N THR A 149 -2.18 5.20 1.38
CA THR A 149 -2.46 4.53 0.11
C THR A 149 -1.21 4.19 -0.68
N ASN A 150 -1.27 3.10 -1.43
CA ASN A 150 -0.30 2.74 -2.47
C ASN A 150 -0.45 3.53 -3.77
N GLY A 151 -1.41 4.46 -3.86
CA GLY A 151 -1.54 5.36 -4.99
C GLY A 151 -2.13 4.75 -6.26
N PHE A 152 -2.44 3.44 -6.29
CA PHE A 152 -3.00 2.75 -7.46
C PHE A 152 -4.50 2.99 -7.66
N ALA A 153 -4.95 4.22 -7.42
CA ALA A 153 -6.32 4.65 -7.58
C ALA A 153 -6.59 5.09 -9.02
N THR A 154 -7.85 5.04 -9.47
CA THR A 154 -8.23 5.81 -10.66
C THR A 154 -8.18 7.31 -10.37
N ARG A 155 -8.06 8.16 -11.40
CA ARG A 155 -8.05 9.61 -11.20
C ARG A 155 -9.33 10.13 -10.53
N LYS A 156 -10.48 9.49 -10.79
CA LYS A 156 -11.75 9.78 -10.13
C LYS A 156 -11.67 9.49 -8.62
N SER A 157 -11.15 8.32 -8.24
CA SER A 157 -10.95 7.97 -6.82
C SER A 157 -9.93 8.87 -6.13
N MET A 158 -8.82 9.20 -6.81
CA MET A 158 -7.82 10.09 -6.23
C MET A 158 -8.36 11.49 -5.91
N ARG A 159 -9.21 12.06 -6.78
CA ARG A 159 -9.91 13.33 -6.50
C ARG A 159 -10.80 13.25 -5.25
N ARG A 160 -11.46 12.11 -5.03
CA ARG A 160 -12.29 11.87 -3.85
C ARG A 160 -11.46 11.74 -2.58
N ILE A 161 -10.34 11.00 -2.65
CA ILE A 161 -9.38 10.87 -1.55
C ILE A 161 -8.86 12.25 -1.13
N VAL A 162 -8.43 13.09 -2.08
CA VAL A 162 -7.96 14.46 -1.81
C VAL A 162 -9.04 15.34 -1.18
N LYS A 163 -10.30 15.20 -1.61
CA LYS A 163 -11.42 15.96 -1.02
C LYS A 163 -11.70 15.54 0.42
N LEU A 164 -11.52 14.25 0.72
CA LEU A 164 -11.82 13.63 2.00
C LEU A 164 -10.74 13.90 3.07
N ALA A 165 -9.48 13.77 2.66
CA ALA A 165 -8.32 13.69 3.54
C ALA A 165 -7.77 15.08 3.90
N ASP A 166 -7.36 15.22 5.14
CA ASP A 166 -6.57 16.36 5.63
C ASP A 166 -5.07 16.04 5.53
N SER A 167 -4.69 14.75 5.54
CA SER A 167 -3.33 14.30 5.26
C SER A 167 -3.30 12.97 4.50
N ILE A 168 -2.32 12.80 3.63
CA ILE A 168 -2.13 11.63 2.76
C ILE A 168 -0.73 11.07 3.02
N THR A 169 -0.68 9.79 3.37
CA THR A 169 0.55 9.01 3.36
C THR A 169 0.59 8.22 2.07
N PHE A 170 1.64 8.38 1.27
CA PHE A 170 1.69 7.81 -0.08
C PHE A 170 2.86 6.84 -0.24
N ASP A 171 2.57 5.59 -0.57
CA ASP A 171 3.56 4.53 -0.77
C ASP A 171 4.06 4.51 -2.23
N PHE A 172 5.28 4.95 -2.47
CA PHE A 172 5.94 4.89 -3.78
C PHE A 172 6.92 3.71 -3.84
N LYS A 173 6.53 2.64 -4.53
CA LYS A 173 7.19 1.32 -4.41
C LYS A 173 8.29 1.04 -5.43
N ALA A 174 8.31 1.77 -6.53
CA ALA A 174 9.32 1.71 -7.60
C ALA A 174 8.98 2.78 -8.64
N TYR A 175 9.98 3.31 -9.33
CA TYR A 175 9.80 4.19 -10.48
C TYR A 175 9.67 3.38 -11.78
N SER A 176 10.48 2.34 -11.96
CA SER A 176 10.47 1.53 -13.17
C SER A 176 9.31 0.54 -13.19
N ASP A 177 8.62 0.45 -14.34
CA ASP A 177 7.51 -0.49 -14.53
C ASP A 177 7.92 -1.97 -14.33
N PRO A 178 9.10 -2.43 -14.81
CA PRO A 178 9.54 -3.80 -14.56
C PRO A 178 9.67 -4.11 -13.07
N LEU A 179 10.27 -3.22 -12.27
CA LEU A 179 10.44 -3.44 -10.83
C LEU A 179 9.09 -3.35 -10.11
N HIS A 180 8.26 -2.36 -10.44
CA HIS A 180 6.94 -2.20 -9.84
C HIS A 180 6.07 -3.43 -10.08
N ARG A 181 6.06 -3.97 -11.31
CA ARG A 181 5.40 -5.24 -11.65
C ARG A 181 5.99 -6.39 -10.87
N ALA A 182 7.31 -6.52 -10.83
CA ALA A 182 7.96 -7.62 -10.14
C ALA A 182 7.63 -7.65 -8.63
N ILE A 183 7.56 -6.49 -7.96
CA ILE A 183 7.21 -6.37 -6.54
C ILE A 183 5.71 -6.56 -6.33
N THR A 184 4.86 -5.76 -7.00
CA THR A 184 3.43 -5.60 -6.65
C THR A 184 2.51 -6.46 -7.50
N GLY A 185 2.95 -6.81 -8.70
CA GLY A 185 2.15 -7.40 -9.75
C GLY A 185 1.30 -6.42 -10.56
N ALA A 186 1.49 -5.11 -10.39
CA ALA A 186 0.80 -4.03 -11.09
C ALA A 186 1.77 -3.15 -11.87
N ARG A 187 1.26 -2.45 -12.90
CA ARG A 187 2.01 -1.39 -13.60
C ARG A 187 2.24 -0.16 -12.73
N VAL A 188 3.28 0.61 -13.01
CA VAL A 188 3.63 1.82 -12.22
C VAL A 188 2.85 3.07 -12.67
N GLU A 189 2.44 3.14 -13.94
CA GLU A 189 1.83 4.35 -14.54
C GLU A 189 0.76 5.04 -13.68
N PRO A 190 -0.23 4.33 -13.08
CA PRO A 190 -1.26 5.00 -12.31
C PRO A 190 -0.74 5.68 -11.05
N VAL A 191 0.36 5.17 -10.48
CA VAL A 191 1.02 5.72 -9.29
C VAL A 191 1.73 7.03 -9.66
N LEU A 192 2.54 7.02 -10.72
CA LEU A 192 3.23 8.21 -11.23
C LEU A 192 2.22 9.31 -11.60
N ARG A 193 1.21 8.96 -12.39
CA ARG A 193 0.12 9.87 -12.79
C ARG A 193 -0.61 10.51 -11.60
N ASN A 194 -0.72 9.78 -10.48
CA ASN A 194 -1.37 10.30 -9.29
C ASN A 194 -0.40 11.15 -8.43
N LEU A 195 0.90 10.84 -8.40
CA LEU A 195 1.91 11.72 -7.79
C LEU A 195 2.00 13.05 -8.55
N GLU A 196 2.06 13.03 -9.88
CA GLU A 196 2.03 14.22 -10.76
C GLU A 196 0.81 15.12 -10.55
N PHE A 197 -0.26 14.57 -9.98
CA PHE A 197 -1.47 15.32 -9.66
C PHE A 197 -1.49 15.88 -8.27
N LEU A 198 -1.01 15.08 -7.33
CA LEU A 198 -1.05 15.38 -5.92
C LEU A 198 -0.01 16.43 -5.57
N ILE A 199 1.24 16.17 -5.92
CA ILE A 199 2.37 16.97 -5.46
C ILE A 199 2.22 18.44 -5.89
N PRO A 200 2.03 18.79 -7.17
CA PRO A 200 1.98 20.20 -7.56
C PRO A 200 0.75 20.98 -7.08
N LYS A 201 -0.29 20.31 -6.55
CA LYS A 201 -1.61 20.92 -6.26
C LYS A 201 -2.07 20.80 -4.81
N TYR A 202 -1.56 19.81 -4.11
CA TYR A 202 -2.03 19.39 -2.79
C TYR A 202 -0.86 18.97 -1.91
N LEU A 203 0.32 19.56 -2.13
CA LEU A 203 1.52 19.31 -1.35
C LEU A 203 1.27 19.47 0.15
N ASP A 204 0.46 20.46 0.55
CA ASP A 204 0.04 20.73 1.93
C ASP A 204 -0.71 19.55 2.58
N LYS A 205 -1.30 18.67 1.76
CA LYS A 205 -1.96 17.44 2.21
C LYS A 205 -1.04 16.23 2.21
N ILE A 206 0.15 16.30 1.61
CA ILE A 206 1.09 15.17 1.63
C ILE A 206 1.81 15.16 2.98
N TRP A 207 1.47 14.18 3.81
CA TRP A 207 2.19 13.95 5.07
C TRP A 207 3.61 13.46 4.79
N GLU A 208 3.71 12.42 3.95
CA GLU A 208 4.98 11.89 3.46
C GLU A 208 4.77 11.00 2.23
N VAL A 209 5.78 10.94 1.36
CA VAL A 209 5.97 9.88 0.38
C VAL A 209 6.93 8.85 0.96
N ARG A 210 6.45 7.63 1.18
CA ARG A 210 7.22 6.52 1.74
C ARG A 210 7.81 5.66 0.63
N ILE A 211 9.11 5.37 0.75
CA ILE A 211 9.84 4.51 -0.19
C ILE A 211 10.53 3.39 0.59
N LEU A 212 10.00 2.17 0.52
CA LEU A 212 10.60 1.02 1.18
C LEU A 212 11.72 0.41 0.32
N LEU A 213 12.95 0.44 0.84
CA LEU A 213 14.13 0.00 0.10
C LEU A 213 14.45 -1.47 0.34
N ILE A 214 14.19 -2.30 -0.67
CA ILE A 214 14.57 -3.72 -0.69
C ILE A 214 15.97 -3.85 -1.31
N PRO A 215 16.98 -4.37 -0.59
CA PRO A 215 18.33 -4.58 -1.13
C PRO A 215 18.35 -5.36 -2.43
N LYS A 216 19.28 -5.03 -3.34
CA LYS A 216 19.42 -5.65 -4.67
C LYS A 216 18.23 -5.47 -5.62
N ALA A 217 17.05 -5.08 -5.13
CA ALA A 217 15.88 -4.74 -5.93
C ALA A 217 15.86 -3.26 -6.28
N HIS A 218 16.06 -2.40 -5.28
CA HIS A 218 16.24 -0.96 -5.45
C HIS A 218 17.73 -0.66 -5.48
N ASP A 219 18.29 -0.57 -6.69
CA ASP A 219 19.67 -0.13 -6.89
C ASP A 219 19.76 1.41 -6.90
N THR A 220 20.99 1.92 -7.06
CA THR A 220 21.25 3.36 -7.07
C THR A 220 20.52 4.09 -8.20
N GLU A 221 20.35 3.46 -9.36
CA GLU A 221 19.66 4.05 -10.50
C GLU A 221 18.16 4.17 -10.23
N GLU A 222 17.55 3.11 -9.68
CA GLU A 222 16.14 3.13 -9.29
C GLU A 222 15.87 4.18 -8.21
N ILE A 223 16.70 4.23 -7.16
CA ILE A 223 16.55 5.22 -6.09
C ILE A 223 16.71 6.64 -6.62
N ARG A 224 17.71 6.89 -7.48
CA ARG A 224 17.92 8.21 -8.09
C ARG A 224 16.73 8.60 -8.95
N ALA A 225 16.23 7.71 -9.81
CA ALA A 225 15.07 8.00 -10.66
C ALA A 225 13.80 8.31 -9.84
N MET A 226 13.59 7.61 -8.71
CA MET A 226 12.50 7.94 -7.78
C MET A 226 12.67 9.34 -7.16
N CYS A 227 13.89 9.73 -6.80
CA CYS A 227 14.19 11.05 -6.22
C CYS A 227 14.06 12.17 -7.27
N GLU A 228 14.65 12.01 -8.45
CA GLU A 228 14.56 12.98 -9.55
C GLU A 228 13.09 13.22 -9.93
N PHE A 229 12.31 12.15 -10.08
CA PHE A 229 10.88 12.27 -10.36
C PHE A 229 10.11 13.08 -9.31
N LEU A 230 10.40 12.89 -8.01
CA LEU A 230 9.73 13.65 -6.95
C LEU A 230 10.21 15.12 -6.91
N ALA A 231 11.52 15.35 -7.09
CA ALA A 231 12.12 16.69 -7.12
C ALA A 231 11.58 17.52 -8.30
N ASP A 232 11.43 16.91 -9.47
CA ASP A 232 10.86 17.54 -10.66
C ASP A 232 9.40 18.00 -10.44
N LEU A 233 8.67 17.34 -9.53
CA LEU A 233 7.31 17.72 -9.17
C LEU A 233 7.28 18.84 -8.13
N ASP A 234 8.07 18.71 -7.06
CA ASP A 234 8.33 19.74 -6.05
C ASP A 234 9.48 19.29 -5.10
N GLU A 235 10.52 20.11 -4.94
CA GLU A 235 11.67 19.79 -4.07
C GLU A 235 11.31 19.71 -2.57
N SER A 236 10.17 20.29 -2.17
CA SER A 236 9.73 20.30 -0.77
C SER A 236 8.90 19.09 -0.36
N VAL A 237 8.72 18.10 -1.26
CA VAL A 237 8.03 16.85 -0.95
C VAL A 237 8.68 16.15 0.25
N PRO A 238 7.93 15.86 1.33
CA PRO A 238 8.47 15.12 2.47
C PRO A 238 8.69 13.65 2.08
N VAL A 239 9.94 13.20 2.05
CA VAL A 239 10.30 11.81 1.71
C VAL A 239 10.81 11.05 2.94
N CYS A 240 10.28 9.84 3.15
CA CYS A 240 10.72 8.92 4.19
C CYS A 240 11.10 7.57 3.57
N PHE A 241 12.38 7.21 3.61
CA PHE A 241 12.84 5.88 3.23
C PHE A 241 12.59 4.89 4.36
N LEU A 242 12.01 3.73 4.06
CA LEU A 242 11.79 2.66 5.02
C LEU A 242 12.80 1.54 4.82
N ALA A 243 13.51 1.16 5.88
CA ALA A 243 14.40 0.01 5.86
C ALA A 243 13.60 -1.28 5.72
N PHE A 244 13.78 -2.01 4.61
CA PHE A 244 13.14 -3.30 4.43
C PHE A 244 13.52 -4.28 5.55
N ARG A 245 12.50 -4.80 6.22
CA ARG A 245 12.59 -5.93 7.13
C ARG A 245 12.12 -7.19 6.39
N PRO A 246 12.91 -8.28 6.39
CA PRO A 246 12.51 -9.54 5.77
C PRO A 246 11.18 -10.03 6.33
N ASN A 247 10.19 -10.20 5.46
CA ASN A 247 8.85 -10.69 5.79
C ASN A 247 8.20 -11.28 4.54
N PHE A 248 7.12 -12.05 4.74
CA PHE A 248 6.29 -12.62 3.69
C PHE A 248 7.10 -13.45 2.68
N VAL A 249 6.86 -13.31 1.38
CA VAL A 249 7.60 -14.04 0.33
C VAL A 249 9.11 -13.73 0.37
N LEU A 250 9.48 -12.54 0.88
CA LEU A 250 10.87 -12.12 1.03
C LEU A 250 11.44 -12.40 2.43
N GLU A 251 10.85 -13.29 3.23
CA GLU A 251 11.28 -13.54 4.61
C GLU A 251 12.73 -14.02 4.79
N ARG A 252 13.31 -14.62 3.74
CA ARG A 252 14.71 -15.06 3.71
C ARG A 252 15.66 -14.00 3.14
N HIS A 253 15.15 -13.01 2.43
CA HIS A 253 15.96 -11.95 1.81
C HIS A 253 16.73 -11.15 2.86
N PRO A 254 17.94 -10.60 2.59
CA PRO A 254 18.60 -9.71 3.54
C PRO A 254 17.81 -8.41 3.76
N GLY A 255 17.73 -7.94 5.00
CA GLY A 255 17.16 -6.64 5.32
C GLY A 255 18.00 -5.48 4.79
N ALA A 256 17.41 -4.30 4.68
CA ALA A 256 18.11 -3.10 4.23
C ALA A 256 19.28 -2.74 5.17
N PRO A 257 20.54 -2.74 4.71
CA PRO A 257 21.65 -2.36 5.57
C PRO A 257 21.68 -0.84 5.76
N LYS A 258 22.22 -0.37 6.89
CA LYS A 258 22.30 1.07 7.21
C LYS A 258 22.93 1.88 6.07
N ARG A 259 24.01 1.37 5.46
CA ARG A 259 24.68 1.98 4.30
C ARG A 259 23.77 2.24 3.10
N LEU A 260 22.76 1.39 2.86
CA LEU A 260 21.80 1.60 1.77
C LEU A 260 20.87 2.77 2.11
N MET A 261 20.42 2.85 3.36
CA MET A 261 19.55 3.92 3.82
C MET A 261 20.26 5.27 3.83
N GLU A 262 21.50 5.31 4.31
CA GLU A 262 22.35 6.51 4.30
C GLU A 262 22.63 6.97 2.86
N ARG A 263 22.94 6.04 1.95
CA ARG A 263 23.13 6.35 0.53
C ARG A 263 21.85 6.88 -0.13
N ALA A 264 20.68 6.36 0.24
CA ALA A 264 19.41 6.84 -0.31
C ALA A 264 19.11 8.28 0.11
N VAL A 265 19.36 8.64 1.37
CA VAL A 265 19.23 10.04 1.84
C VAL A 265 20.23 10.95 1.16
N GLU A 266 21.46 10.49 0.92
CA GLU A 266 22.45 11.25 0.15
C GLU A 266 21.99 11.49 -1.28
N ILE A 267 21.49 10.46 -1.98
CA ILE A 267 20.93 10.60 -3.33
C ILE A 267 19.76 11.58 -3.35
N ALA A 268 18.84 11.49 -2.39
CA ALA A 268 17.72 12.43 -2.29
C ALA A 268 18.21 13.88 -2.17
N ARG A 269 19.23 14.13 -1.32
CA ARG A 269 19.86 15.44 -1.18
C ARG A 269 20.55 15.91 -2.46
N GLU A 270 21.25 15.01 -3.16
CA GLU A 270 21.85 15.31 -4.47
C GLU A 270 20.79 15.74 -5.51
N CYS A 271 19.55 15.25 -5.39
CA CYS A 271 18.42 15.60 -6.24
C CYS A 271 17.61 16.82 -5.73
N GLY A 272 18.02 17.49 -4.64
CA GLY A 272 17.32 18.64 -4.08
C GLY A 272 16.24 18.33 -3.05
N LEU A 273 15.99 17.06 -2.72
CA LEU A 273 14.96 16.66 -1.77
C LEU A 273 15.45 16.64 -0.32
N HIS A 274 14.56 16.98 0.61
CA HIS A 274 14.74 16.66 2.02
C HIS A 274 14.14 15.28 2.35
N ALA A 275 15.02 14.31 2.64
CA ALA A 275 14.60 12.95 2.99
C ALA A 275 15.12 12.50 4.36
N THR A 276 14.33 11.65 5.01
CA THR A 276 14.71 10.93 6.23
C THR A 276 14.62 9.42 6.01
N TRP A 277 15.05 8.61 6.97
CA TRP A 277 14.78 7.17 6.94
C TRP A 277 14.44 6.61 8.31
N SER A 278 13.66 5.52 8.33
CA SER A 278 13.24 4.83 9.55
C SER A 278 13.25 3.31 9.39
N GLY A 279 13.07 2.59 10.51
CA GLY A 279 13.05 1.13 10.57
C GLY A 279 14.35 0.52 11.10
N MET A 280 14.34 -0.79 11.31
CA MET A 280 15.50 -1.54 11.82
C MET A 280 16.36 -2.03 10.66
N PRO A 281 17.58 -1.49 10.46
CA PRO A 281 18.44 -1.92 9.37
C PRO A 281 19.22 -3.21 9.70
N GLY A 282 19.82 -3.82 8.68
CA GLY A 282 20.87 -4.83 8.84
C GLY A 282 20.39 -6.20 9.33
N ILE A 283 19.12 -6.54 9.11
CA ILE A 283 18.58 -7.84 9.48
C ILE A 283 19.18 -8.93 8.57
N ASN A 284 19.76 -9.97 9.19
CA ASN A 284 20.38 -11.08 8.46
C ASN A 284 19.39 -11.82 7.55
N GLY A 285 19.91 -12.21 6.38
CA GLY A 285 19.22 -12.98 5.35
C GLY A 285 20.11 -13.19 4.13
N SER A 286 19.67 -14.01 3.19
CA SER A 286 20.37 -14.30 1.93
C SER A 286 19.37 -14.49 0.80
N VAL A 287 19.83 -14.33 -0.44
CA VAL A 287 19.01 -14.69 -1.60
C VAL A 287 19.11 -16.22 -1.75
N PRO A 288 18.01 -16.98 -1.70
CA PRO A 288 18.07 -18.42 -1.93
C PRO A 288 18.62 -18.75 -3.33
N PRO A 289 19.46 -19.78 -3.49
CA PRO A 289 20.04 -20.14 -4.80
C PRO A 289 19.00 -20.33 -5.90
N GLU A 290 17.88 -21.00 -5.59
CA GLU A 290 16.78 -21.26 -6.52
C GLU A 290 16.10 -19.97 -7.02
N VAL A 291 16.10 -18.92 -6.19
CA VAL A 291 15.61 -17.60 -6.58
C VAL A 291 16.59 -16.94 -7.55
N GLY A 292 17.91 -17.07 -7.31
CA GLY A 292 18.94 -16.57 -8.22
C GLY A 292 18.86 -17.20 -9.61
N GLU A 293 18.75 -18.54 -9.68
CA GLU A 293 18.61 -19.27 -10.94
C GLU A 293 17.33 -18.86 -11.71
N CYS A 294 16.23 -18.61 -10.99
CA CYS A 294 15.01 -18.11 -11.60
C CYS A 294 15.17 -16.67 -12.11
N ALA A 295 15.86 -15.82 -11.35
CA ALA A 295 16.10 -14.42 -11.73
C ALA A 295 16.88 -14.32 -13.05
N ASP A 296 17.93 -15.12 -13.23
CA ASP A 296 18.73 -15.13 -14.46
C ASP A 296 17.89 -15.48 -15.70
N LYS A 297 16.98 -16.47 -15.57
CA LYS A 297 16.05 -16.86 -16.64
C LYS A 297 15.00 -15.80 -16.93
N LEU A 298 14.67 -14.97 -15.93
CA LEU A 298 13.64 -13.94 -16.02
C LEU A 298 14.18 -12.58 -16.46
N LEU A 299 15.50 -12.39 -16.56
CA LEU A 299 16.12 -11.10 -16.86
C LEU A 299 15.54 -10.40 -18.11
N LYS A 300 15.31 -11.17 -19.18
CA LYS A 300 14.72 -10.67 -20.43
C LYS A 300 13.24 -10.27 -20.32
N HIS A 301 12.51 -10.78 -19.34
CA HIS A 301 11.10 -10.43 -19.10
C HIS A 301 10.97 -9.11 -18.35
N TYR A 302 12.08 -8.58 -17.83
CA TYR A 302 12.13 -7.36 -17.03
C TYR A 302 13.16 -6.37 -17.59
N ASP A 303 13.29 -6.33 -18.91
CA ASP A 303 14.10 -5.35 -19.65
C ASP A 303 15.57 -5.27 -19.18
N GLY A 304 16.14 -6.39 -18.75
CA GLY A 304 17.53 -6.43 -18.26
C GLY A 304 17.72 -5.92 -16.83
N ARG A 305 16.66 -5.48 -16.14
CA ARG A 305 16.74 -4.97 -14.76
C ARG A 305 16.91 -6.11 -13.76
N LYS A 306 18.11 -6.24 -13.22
CA LYS A 306 18.48 -7.29 -12.25
C LYS A 306 17.59 -7.29 -11.01
N GLY A 307 17.27 -6.11 -10.46
CA GLY A 307 16.41 -5.99 -9.29
C GLY A 307 14.99 -6.50 -9.53
N ALA A 308 14.41 -6.15 -10.69
CA ALA A 308 13.11 -6.65 -11.12
C ALA A 308 13.12 -8.17 -11.37
N ALA A 309 14.15 -8.66 -12.06
CA ALA A 309 14.33 -10.09 -12.30
C ALA A 309 14.46 -10.89 -10.99
N LEU A 310 15.17 -10.35 -10.00
CA LEU A 310 15.30 -10.95 -8.66
C LEU A 310 13.94 -11.06 -7.96
N MET A 311 13.14 -9.99 -7.94
CA MET A 311 11.78 -10.03 -7.40
C MET A 311 10.88 -11.00 -8.19
N GLY A 312 11.03 -11.04 -9.52
CA GLY A 312 10.41 -12.04 -10.37
C GLY A 312 10.79 -13.47 -9.98
N GLY A 313 12.06 -13.72 -9.64
CA GLY A 313 12.56 -15.01 -9.17
C GLY A 313 11.87 -15.46 -7.88
N TYR A 314 11.73 -14.57 -6.89
CA TYR A 314 10.95 -14.86 -5.69
C TYR A 314 9.50 -15.23 -6.02
N ALA A 315 8.83 -14.41 -6.83
CA ALA A 315 7.46 -14.71 -7.25
C ALA A 315 7.35 -16.06 -7.97
N ARG A 316 8.31 -16.41 -8.83
CA ARG A 316 8.36 -17.66 -9.59
C ARG A 316 8.54 -18.88 -8.69
N VAL A 317 9.46 -18.81 -7.73
CA VAL A 317 9.70 -19.86 -6.74
C VAL A 317 8.47 -20.07 -5.85
N THR A 318 7.76 -19.00 -5.51
CA THR A 318 6.46 -19.09 -4.82
C THR A 318 5.36 -19.71 -5.71
N GLY A 319 5.55 -19.80 -7.02
CA GLY A 319 4.61 -20.43 -7.95
C GLY A 319 3.87 -19.46 -8.89
N CYS A 320 4.22 -18.18 -8.90
CA CYS A 320 3.72 -17.26 -9.92
C CYS A 320 4.24 -17.67 -11.30
N ARG A 321 3.35 -17.77 -12.29
CA ARG A 321 3.71 -18.14 -13.67
C ARG A 321 3.68 -16.95 -14.62
N ASN A 322 3.04 -15.84 -14.24
CA ASN A 322 2.88 -14.68 -15.10
C ASN A 322 4.08 -13.73 -14.97
N HIS A 323 4.90 -13.63 -16.01
CA HIS A 323 6.09 -12.78 -16.07
C HIS A 323 6.20 -12.07 -17.44
N PRO A 324 6.41 -10.74 -17.48
CA PRO A 324 6.36 -9.81 -16.35
C PRO A 324 5.01 -9.90 -15.63
N ARG A 325 5.02 -9.68 -14.31
CA ARG A 325 3.81 -9.87 -13.51
C ARG A 325 2.74 -8.86 -13.92
N ASP A 326 1.58 -9.37 -14.30
CA ASP A 326 0.35 -8.61 -14.48
C ASP A 326 -0.80 -9.35 -13.79
N CYS A 327 -1.29 -8.80 -12.68
CA CYS A 327 -2.32 -9.49 -11.92
C CYS A 327 -3.70 -9.42 -12.57
N LEU A 328 -3.98 -8.48 -13.48
CA LEU A 328 -5.27 -8.41 -14.16
C LEU A 328 -5.36 -9.44 -15.27
N ALA A 329 -4.28 -9.65 -16.02
CA ALA A 329 -4.20 -10.64 -17.09
C ALA A 329 -3.93 -12.08 -16.60
N CYS A 330 -4.08 -12.35 -15.30
CA CYS A 330 -3.77 -13.64 -14.70
C CYS A 330 -5.01 -14.53 -14.60
N ASP A 331 -5.05 -15.63 -15.36
CA ASP A 331 -6.19 -16.57 -15.37
C ASP A 331 -6.36 -17.35 -14.06
N ASP A 332 -5.29 -17.49 -13.25
CA ASP A 332 -5.30 -18.28 -12.00
C ASP A 332 -5.31 -17.38 -10.75
N MET A 333 -5.80 -16.15 -10.90
CA MET A 333 -5.78 -15.13 -9.86
C MET A 333 -6.51 -15.56 -8.56
N ALA A 334 -7.53 -16.41 -8.68
CA ALA A 334 -8.30 -16.95 -7.57
C ALA A 334 -7.53 -17.97 -6.71
N ARG A 335 -6.48 -18.59 -7.25
CA ARG A 335 -5.61 -19.55 -6.56
C ARG A 335 -4.17 -19.06 -6.46
N CYS A 336 -3.97 -17.74 -6.56
CA CYS A 336 -2.65 -17.14 -6.57
C CYS A 336 -1.82 -17.59 -5.35
N PRO A 337 -0.66 -18.21 -5.57
CA PRO A 337 0.14 -18.75 -4.47
C PRO A 337 0.77 -17.65 -3.61
N ILE A 338 1.03 -16.46 -4.19
CA ILE A 338 1.51 -15.31 -3.40
C ILE A 338 0.49 -14.95 -2.33
N LYS A 339 -0.80 -14.74 -2.68
CA LYS A 339 -1.81 -14.39 -1.66
C LYS A 339 -2.00 -15.46 -0.59
N ARG A 340 -1.72 -16.72 -0.93
CA ARG A 340 -1.84 -17.88 -0.03
C ARG A 340 -0.54 -18.21 0.71
N TYR A 341 0.54 -17.48 0.45
CA TYR A 341 1.82 -17.70 1.12
C TYR A 341 1.67 -17.41 2.61
N VAL A 342 2.24 -18.29 3.44
CA VAL A 342 2.29 -18.14 4.89
C VAL A 342 3.75 -18.02 5.26
N ALA A 343 4.13 -16.85 5.78
CA ALA A 343 5.50 -16.61 6.22
C ALA A 343 5.81 -17.42 7.47
N ILE A 344 6.98 -18.03 7.52
CA ILE A 344 7.52 -18.66 8.73
C ILE A 344 7.93 -17.57 9.72
N ARG A 345 8.56 -16.50 9.21
CA ARG A 345 8.99 -15.34 10.00
C ARG A 345 7.81 -14.40 10.22
N ARG A 346 7.33 -14.31 11.46
CA ARG A 346 6.35 -13.30 11.89
C ARG A 346 7.08 -12.02 12.33
N THR A 347 6.51 -10.86 11.98
CA THR A 347 7.08 -9.54 12.32
C THR A 347 6.70 -9.07 13.69
#